data_AF-A0A507D6R1-F1
#
_entry.id   AF-A0A507D6R1-F1
#
_cell.length_a   1.000
_cell.length_b   1.000
_cell.length_c   1.000
_cell.angle_alpha   90.00
_cell.angle_beta   90.00
_cell.angle_gamma   90.00
#
_symmetry.space_group_name_H-M   'P 1'
#
loop_
_entity.id
_entity.type
_entity.pdbx_description
1 polymer ?
#
loop_
_entity_poly.entity_id
_entity_poly.type
_entity_poly.pdbx_seq_one_letter_code
_entity_poly.pdbx_strand_id
1 'polypeptide(L)'
;MCRGPRQWPLSSSHVLSHTSVPKSHPWYTNIRRSSRPVDAPGPPSATQARKKVTIPALRHLYKRNEPITMMTAYDYPSGLAVELAAIDTCLVGDSLAMVALGYASTNEVSLDEMLHHCRAVSRAVKSTFLIGDMPFGSYEVSPMQATQNAIRFLRQGRVEAVKLEGGIEMAPTIASITRVGIPVLGHIGLTPQRTASLGGYRVQGKTLAKAKELLSDAKALQDAGCFALESALARELLDRF
;
A
#
# COMPACT_ATOMS: atom_id res chain seq x y z
N MET A 1 -18.10 -55.80 -9.94
CA MET A 1 -18.61 -56.38 -11.20
C MET A 1 -19.04 -55.21 -12.09
N CYS A 2 -18.22 -54.84 -13.06
CA CYS A 2 -18.37 -55.18 -14.49
C CYS A 2 -19.28 -54.17 -15.21
N ARG A 3 -19.01 -53.60 -16.38
CA ARG A 3 -17.92 -53.55 -17.38
C ARG A 3 -18.37 -52.42 -18.36
N GLY A 4 -17.44 -51.70 -19.03
CA GLY A 4 -17.75 -50.97 -20.28
C GLY A 4 -18.01 -51.95 -21.45
N PRO A 5 -17.75 -51.64 -22.74
CA PRO A 5 -17.54 -50.38 -23.51
C PRO A 5 -18.49 -50.34 -24.76
N ARG A 6 -18.50 -49.38 -25.71
CA ARG A 6 -17.65 -49.29 -26.93
C ARG A 6 -18.22 -48.25 -27.92
N GLN A 7 -17.29 -47.78 -28.76
CA GLN A 7 -17.38 -46.83 -29.89
C GLN A 7 -18.41 -47.19 -30.96
N TRP A 8 -18.79 -46.18 -31.76
CA TRP A 8 -19.46 -46.33 -33.06
C TRP A 8 -18.61 -45.75 -34.21
N PRO A 9 -18.71 -46.31 -35.44
CA PRO A 9 -17.71 -46.14 -36.50
C PRO A 9 -18.09 -45.05 -37.51
N LEU A 10 -17.08 -44.60 -38.26
CA LEU A 10 -17.18 -43.78 -39.46
C LEU A 10 -17.74 -44.61 -40.63
N SER A 11 -18.63 -44.02 -41.43
CA SER A 11 -18.75 -44.36 -42.85
C SER A 11 -19.08 -43.10 -43.67
N SER A 12 -18.72 -43.19 -44.93
CA SER A 12 -18.20 -42.11 -45.75
C SER A 12 -19.16 -41.62 -46.82
N SER A 13 -18.77 -40.46 -47.37
CA SER A 13 -18.97 -39.98 -48.74
C SER A 13 -20.39 -39.72 -49.19
N HIS A 14 -20.78 -38.44 -49.28
CA HIS A 14 -21.61 -37.91 -50.38
C HIS A 14 -21.00 -36.59 -50.89
N VAL A 15 -21.11 -36.45 -52.21
CA VAL A 15 -20.32 -35.63 -53.13
C VAL A 15 -20.71 -34.15 -53.10
N LEU A 16 -19.70 -33.29 -53.26
CA LEU A 16 -19.80 -31.84 -53.44
C LEU A 16 -20.52 -31.51 -54.76
N SER A 17 -21.65 -30.78 -54.69
CA SER A 17 -22.17 -30.02 -55.82
C SER A 17 -21.90 -28.53 -55.61
N HIS A 18 -21.18 -27.95 -56.57
CA HIS A 18 -20.94 -26.52 -56.63
C HIS A 18 -22.26 -25.75 -56.77
N THR A 19 -22.53 -24.86 -55.82
CA THR A 19 -23.39 -23.70 -56.06
C THR A 19 -22.67 -22.44 -55.58
N SER A 20 -22.73 -21.44 -56.43
CA SER A 20 -21.98 -20.19 -56.45
C SER A 20 -22.19 -19.33 -55.20
N VAL A 21 -21.11 -18.72 -54.70
CA VAL A 21 -21.12 -17.68 -53.67
C VAL A 21 -21.82 -16.41 -54.21
N PRO A 22 -22.93 -15.94 -53.61
CA PRO A 22 -23.42 -14.60 -53.87
C PRO A 22 -22.72 -13.61 -52.94
N LYS A 23 -22.18 -12.56 -53.55
CA LYS A 23 -21.56 -11.41 -52.89
C LYS A 23 -22.58 -10.62 -52.06
N SER A 24 -22.13 -10.21 -50.86
CA SER A 24 -22.58 -9.06 -50.05
C SER A 24 -24.08 -8.88 -49.76
N HIS A 25 -24.47 -9.03 -48.48
CA HIS A 25 -25.73 -8.52 -47.93
C HIS A 25 -25.46 -7.52 -46.77
N PRO A 26 -26.13 -6.36 -46.72
CA PRO A 26 -25.76 -5.22 -45.87
C PRO A 26 -26.48 -5.22 -44.51
N TRP A 27 -26.27 -6.25 -43.68
CA TRP A 27 -26.97 -6.37 -42.37
C TRP A 27 -26.06 -6.38 -41.13
N TYR A 28 -24.83 -5.86 -41.21
CA TYR A 28 -24.05 -5.55 -40.00
C TYR A 28 -24.20 -4.08 -39.63
N THR A 29 -25.30 -3.74 -38.95
CA THR A 29 -25.33 -2.55 -38.10
C THR A 29 -24.70 -2.91 -36.75
N ASN A 30 -23.54 -2.34 -36.46
CA ASN A 30 -22.90 -2.43 -35.14
C ASN A 30 -23.74 -1.61 -34.12
N ILE A 31 -24.79 -2.22 -33.57
CA ILE A 31 -25.51 -1.65 -32.44
C ILE A 31 -24.66 -1.89 -31.19
N ARG A 32 -23.85 -0.90 -30.79
CA ARG A 32 -23.29 -0.85 -29.43
C ARG A 32 -24.44 -0.63 -28.45
N ARG A 33 -24.96 -1.68 -27.83
CA ARG A 33 -25.79 -1.55 -26.63
C ARG A 33 -24.88 -1.27 -25.44
N SER A 34 -24.81 0.00 -25.04
CA SER A 34 -24.32 0.37 -23.71
C SER A 34 -25.33 -0.15 -22.68
N SER A 35 -24.85 -0.90 -21.69
CA SER A 35 -25.67 -1.33 -20.54
C SER A 35 -25.92 -0.20 -19.53
N ARG A 36 -25.44 1.01 -19.79
CA ARG A 36 -25.69 2.16 -18.92
C ARG A 36 -27.13 2.63 -19.11
N PRO A 37 -27.91 2.77 -18.02
CA PRO A 37 -29.15 3.55 -18.06
C PRO A 37 -28.87 4.91 -18.70
N VAL A 38 -29.79 5.37 -19.55
CA VAL A 38 -29.67 6.64 -20.29
C VAL A 38 -29.50 7.84 -19.33
N ASP A 39 -29.91 7.65 -18.07
CA ASP A 39 -29.87 8.64 -16.99
C ASP A 39 -28.81 8.36 -15.92
N ALA A 40 -27.88 7.42 -16.16
CA ALA A 40 -26.77 7.24 -15.23
C ALA A 40 -25.92 8.53 -15.21
N PRO A 41 -25.64 9.13 -14.03
CA PRO A 41 -24.76 10.28 -13.96
C PRO A 41 -23.47 9.93 -14.69
N GLY A 42 -23.10 10.79 -15.65
CA GLY A 42 -21.87 10.62 -16.40
C GLY A 42 -20.68 10.48 -15.46
N PRO A 43 -19.56 9.84 -15.91
CA PRO A 43 -18.34 9.85 -15.11
C PRO A 43 -18.05 11.30 -14.72
N PRO A 44 -17.67 11.57 -13.46
CA PRO A 44 -17.41 12.94 -13.01
C PRO A 44 -16.52 13.64 -14.03
N SER A 45 -17.00 14.80 -14.49
CA SER A 45 -16.29 15.67 -15.45
C SER A 45 -14.83 15.73 -15.05
N ALA A 46 -13.92 15.55 -16.02
CA ALA A 46 -12.47 15.49 -15.83
C ALA A 46 -12.02 16.60 -14.88
N THR A 47 -11.87 16.21 -13.63
CA THR A 47 -11.77 17.08 -12.48
C THR A 47 -10.37 17.67 -12.53
N GLN A 48 -10.22 18.96 -12.23
CA GLN A 48 -8.89 19.57 -12.12
C GLN A 48 -7.99 18.64 -11.32
N ALA A 49 -6.83 18.27 -11.90
CA ALA A 49 -5.94 17.31 -11.28
C ALA A 49 -5.61 17.76 -9.85
N ARG A 50 -5.98 16.93 -8.85
CA ARG A 50 -5.76 17.24 -7.44
C ARG A 50 -4.27 17.54 -7.22
N LYS A 51 -3.98 18.62 -6.49
CA LYS A 51 -2.60 18.99 -6.16
C LYS A 51 -1.95 17.88 -5.33
N LYS A 52 -0.70 17.54 -5.64
CA LYS A 52 0.10 16.58 -4.87
C LYS A 52 0.18 17.00 -3.40
N VAL A 53 -0.16 16.09 -2.51
CA VAL A 53 0.02 16.20 -1.06
C VAL A 53 1.52 16.12 -0.76
N THR A 54 1.99 17.02 0.10
CA THR A 54 3.41 17.15 0.46
C THR A 54 3.53 17.29 1.96
N ILE A 55 4.73 17.07 2.53
CA ILE A 55 4.97 17.24 3.97
C ILE A 55 4.57 18.64 4.48
N PRO A 56 4.86 19.76 3.78
CA PRO A 56 4.33 21.06 4.17
C PRO A 56 2.80 21.14 4.18
N ALA A 57 2.11 20.48 3.25
CA ALA A 57 0.65 20.42 3.24
C ALA A 57 0.11 19.63 4.44
N LEU A 58 0.71 18.48 4.76
CA LEU A 58 0.38 17.69 5.95
C LEU A 58 0.58 18.51 7.24
N ARG A 59 1.69 19.26 7.34
CA ARG A 59 1.95 20.16 8.47
C ARG A 59 0.91 21.28 8.57
N HIS A 60 0.37 21.75 7.44
CA HIS A 60 -0.70 22.76 7.44
C HIS A 60 -2.01 22.20 7.99
N LEU A 61 -2.39 20.97 7.59
CA LEU A 61 -3.54 20.25 8.13
C LEU A 61 -3.40 20.08 9.66
N TYR A 62 -2.25 19.59 10.10
CA TYR A 62 -1.95 19.44 11.53
C TYR A 62 -2.10 20.75 12.31
N LYS A 63 -1.52 21.87 11.82
CA LYS A 63 -1.63 23.18 12.48
C LYS A 63 -3.06 23.73 12.54
N ARG A 64 -3.94 23.28 11.65
CA ARG A 64 -5.36 23.64 11.61
C ARG A 64 -6.23 22.68 12.41
N ASN A 65 -5.64 21.68 13.04
CA ASN A 65 -6.35 20.59 13.72
C ASN A 65 -7.32 19.85 12.77
N GLU A 66 -6.94 19.74 11.49
CA GLU A 66 -7.68 18.97 10.49
C GLU A 66 -7.11 17.54 10.47
N PRO A 67 -7.96 16.51 10.65
CA PRO A 67 -7.50 15.13 10.61
C PRO A 67 -6.83 14.78 9.29
N ILE A 68 -5.64 14.18 9.37
CA ILE A 68 -4.90 13.68 8.21
C ILE A 68 -5.36 12.25 7.94
N THR A 69 -5.83 11.98 6.72
CA THR A 69 -6.28 10.64 6.34
C THR A 69 -5.13 9.77 5.84
N MET A 70 -5.08 8.52 6.31
CA MET A 70 -4.15 7.50 5.85
C MET A 70 -4.90 6.21 5.53
N MET A 71 -4.57 5.58 4.41
CA MET A 71 -5.12 4.28 4.03
C MET A 71 -4.04 3.39 3.44
N THR A 72 -4.09 2.09 3.75
CA THR A 72 -3.20 1.12 3.14
C THR A 72 -3.66 0.75 1.72
N ALA A 73 -2.71 0.56 0.82
CA ALA A 73 -2.95 -0.03 -0.50
C ALA A 73 -1.81 -0.95 -0.88
N TYR A 74 -2.11 -1.98 -1.69
CA TYR A 74 -1.16 -3.05 -1.98
C TYR A 74 -0.99 -3.29 -3.48
N ASP A 75 -1.90 -2.79 -4.32
CA ASP A 75 -1.89 -3.00 -5.76
C ASP A 75 -2.45 -1.78 -6.51
N TYR A 76 -2.49 -1.87 -7.84
CA TYR A 76 -3.00 -0.77 -8.66
C TYR A 76 -4.48 -0.46 -8.38
N PRO A 77 -5.42 -1.43 -8.34
CA PRO A 77 -6.82 -1.14 -8.02
C PRO A 77 -7.03 -0.48 -6.66
N SER A 78 -6.40 -1.00 -5.59
CA SER A 78 -6.51 -0.40 -4.26
C SER A 78 -5.89 1.00 -4.21
N GLY A 79 -4.73 1.20 -4.85
CA GLY A 79 -4.11 2.52 -4.98
C GLY A 79 -5.00 3.51 -5.75
N LEU A 80 -5.73 3.05 -6.76
CA LEU A 80 -6.66 3.89 -7.52
C LEU A 80 -7.88 4.27 -6.67
N ALA A 81 -8.38 3.34 -5.85
CA ALA A 81 -9.45 3.63 -4.91
C ALA A 81 -9.03 4.70 -3.88
N VAL A 82 -7.81 4.59 -3.33
CA VAL A 82 -7.23 5.58 -2.41
C VAL A 82 -7.11 6.97 -3.07
N GLU A 83 -6.62 7.03 -4.31
CA GLU A 83 -6.49 8.28 -5.06
C GLU A 83 -7.85 8.93 -5.34
N LEU A 84 -8.84 8.15 -5.77
CA LEU A 84 -10.20 8.63 -6.06
C LEU A 84 -10.96 9.07 -4.81
N ALA A 85 -10.71 8.42 -3.67
CA ALA A 85 -11.28 8.80 -2.38
C ALA A 85 -10.62 10.06 -1.77
N ALA A 86 -9.64 10.66 -2.47
CA ALA A 86 -8.93 11.83 -2.04
C ALA A 86 -8.25 11.70 -0.66
N ILE A 87 -7.73 10.51 -0.33
CA ILE A 87 -6.95 10.27 0.89
C ILE A 87 -5.65 11.11 0.85
N ASP A 88 -5.21 11.64 1.98
CA ASP A 88 -4.01 12.50 2.08
C ASP A 88 -2.72 11.69 1.94
N THR A 89 -2.67 10.53 2.60
CA THR A 89 -1.50 9.65 2.63
C THR A 89 -1.86 8.19 2.33
N CYS A 90 -1.00 7.49 1.61
CA CYS A 90 -1.15 6.07 1.27
C CYS A 90 0.03 5.29 1.83
N LEU A 91 -0.21 4.23 2.57
CA LEU A 91 0.83 3.35 3.11
C LEU A 91 0.84 2.01 2.37
N VAL A 92 1.96 1.67 1.74
CA VAL A 92 2.22 0.28 1.34
C VAL A 92 2.86 -0.42 2.52
N GLY A 93 2.01 -0.94 3.40
CA GLY A 93 2.38 -1.56 4.68
C GLY A 93 2.78 -3.03 4.55
N ASP A 94 3.65 -3.50 5.43
CA ASP A 94 4.03 -4.92 5.51
C ASP A 94 2.86 -5.84 5.92
N SER A 95 1.75 -5.27 6.41
CA SER A 95 0.45 -5.91 6.60
C SER A 95 -0.03 -6.66 5.35
N LEU A 96 0.43 -6.26 4.16
CA LEU A 96 0.16 -6.95 2.89
C LEU A 96 0.57 -8.43 2.93
N ALA A 97 1.58 -8.78 3.71
CA ALA A 97 2.02 -10.16 3.92
C ALA A 97 0.83 -11.03 4.33
N MET A 98 0.05 -10.58 5.31
CA MET A 98 -1.05 -11.33 5.86
C MET A 98 -2.33 -11.14 5.04
N VAL A 99 -2.68 -9.90 4.69
CA VAL A 99 -4.00 -9.60 4.12
C VAL A 99 -4.08 -9.78 2.61
N ALA A 100 -2.94 -9.80 1.91
CA ALA A 100 -2.89 -9.93 0.45
C ALA A 100 -2.13 -11.20 0.00
N LEU A 101 -1.02 -11.54 0.67
CA LEU A 101 -0.20 -12.72 0.31
C LEU A 101 -0.57 -13.98 1.10
N GLY A 102 -1.30 -13.85 2.21
CA GLY A 102 -1.74 -14.97 3.04
C GLY A 102 -0.65 -15.59 3.92
N TYR A 103 0.44 -14.85 4.19
CA TYR A 103 1.48 -15.25 5.13
C TYR A 103 0.96 -15.25 6.56
N ALA A 104 1.59 -16.04 7.42
CA ALA A 104 1.21 -16.14 8.83
C ALA A 104 1.69 -14.91 9.63
N SER A 105 2.75 -14.26 9.16
CA SER A 105 3.36 -13.09 9.81
C SER A 105 3.82 -12.04 8.79
N THR A 106 3.85 -10.77 9.20
CA THR A 106 4.46 -9.70 8.40
C THR A 106 5.97 -9.86 8.24
N ASN A 107 6.62 -10.60 9.14
CA ASN A 107 8.07 -10.85 9.05
C ASN A 107 8.48 -11.75 7.87
N GLU A 108 7.52 -12.40 7.21
CA GLU A 108 7.79 -13.27 6.05
C GLU A 108 7.96 -12.48 4.75
N VAL A 109 7.47 -11.24 4.67
CA VAL A 109 7.56 -10.45 3.44
C VAL A 109 8.98 -9.94 3.22
N SER A 110 9.48 -10.16 2.01
CA SER A 110 10.81 -9.70 1.61
C SER A 110 10.81 -8.21 1.20
N LEU A 111 11.99 -7.61 1.21
CA LEU A 111 12.21 -6.27 0.66
C LEU A 111 11.79 -6.17 -0.82
N ASP A 112 12.05 -7.21 -1.62
CA ASP A 112 11.74 -7.17 -3.05
C ASP A 112 10.23 -7.26 -3.34
N GLU A 113 9.49 -7.98 -2.50
CA GLU A 113 8.03 -8.00 -2.52
C GLU A 113 7.45 -6.64 -2.13
N MET A 114 7.95 -6.03 -1.05
CA MET A 114 7.55 -4.67 -0.67
C MET A 114 7.80 -3.66 -1.81
N LEU A 115 8.97 -3.72 -2.45
CA LEU A 115 9.28 -2.88 -3.61
C LEU A 115 8.37 -3.17 -4.81
N HIS A 116 7.96 -4.43 -5.02
CA HIS A 116 6.98 -4.79 -6.06
C HIS A 116 5.63 -4.10 -5.82
N HIS A 117 5.08 -4.23 -4.62
CA HIS A 117 3.80 -3.63 -4.27
C HIS A 117 3.86 -2.10 -4.30
N CYS A 118 4.96 -1.49 -3.84
CA CYS A 118 5.19 -0.04 -3.97
C CYS A 118 5.12 0.42 -5.44
N ARG A 119 5.75 -0.33 -6.36
CA ARG A 119 5.68 -0.05 -7.81
C ARG A 119 4.29 -0.22 -8.40
N ALA A 120 3.47 -1.11 -7.86
CA ALA A 120 2.10 -1.30 -8.32
C ALA A 120 1.24 -0.10 -7.90
N VAL A 121 1.30 0.29 -6.63
CA VAL A 121 0.52 1.40 -6.06
C VAL A 121 0.93 2.75 -6.64
N SER A 122 2.22 3.03 -6.81
CA SER A 122 2.72 4.29 -7.38
C SER A 122 2.27 4.55 -8.83
N ARG A 123 1.85 3.51 -9.56
CA ARG A 123 1.23 3.69 -10.88
C ARG A 123 -0.16 4.29 -10.78
N ALA A 124 -0.89 4.03 -9.71
CA ALA A 124 -2.24 4.56 -9.49
C ALA A 124 -2.20 5.92 -8.77
N VAL A 125 -1.45 6.03 -7.68
CA VAL A 125 -1.38 7.23 -6.84
C VAL A 125 -0.63 8.35 -7.56
N LYS A 126 -1.26 9.53 -7.68
CA LYS A 126 -0.73 10.73 -8.34
C LYS A 126 -0.69 11.93 -7.41
N SER A 127 -1.74 12.16 -6.65
CA SER A 127 -1.84 13.29 -5.73
C SER A 127 -1.65 12.89 -4.27
N THR A 128 -2.06 11.69 -3.86
CA THR A 128 -1.87 11.20 -2.49
C THR A 128 -0.37 11.01 -2.17
N PHE A 129 0.06 11.30 -0.93
CA PHE A 129 1.45 11.13 -0.49
C PHE A 129 1.72 9.65 -0.14
N LEU A 130 2.59 9.00 -0.89
CA LEU A 130 2.86 7.57 -0.86
C LEU A 130 4.07 7.24 0.02
N ILE A 131 3.85 6.32 0.97
CA ILE A 131 4.82 5.86 1.96
C ILE A 131 5.00 4.36 1.77
N GLY A 132 6.25 3.90 1.72
CA GLY A 132 6.58 2.47 1.70
C GLY A 132 7.11 2.00 3.04
N ASP A 133 6.58 0.90 3.56
CA ASP A 133 7.06 0.33 4.82
C ASP A 133 8.32 -0.50 4.60
N MET A 134 9.35 -0.26 5.41
CA MET A 134 10.56 -1.07 5.38
C MET A 134 10.29 -2.38 6.15
N PRO A 135 10.35 -3.55 5.50
CA PRO A 135 10.01 -4.80 6.17
C PRO A 135 11.12 -5.21 7.14
N PHE A 136 10.76 -6.11 8.06
CA PHE A 136 11.69 -6.68 9.02
C PHE A 136 12.97 -7.22 8.34
N GLY A 137 14.13 -6.97 8.96
CA GLY A 137 15.44 -7.37 8.47
C GLY A 137 16.05 -6.44 7.41
N SER A 138 15.34 -5.39 7.00
CA SER A 138 15.81 -4.42 6.00
C SER A 138 16.44 -3.16 6.59
N TYR A 139 16.35 -2.91 7.90
CA TYR A 139 16.85 -1.69 8.51
C TYR A 139 17.50 -1.86 9.90
N GLU A 140 17.40 -3.03 10.50
CA GLU A 140 17.80 -3.29 11.89
C GLU A 140 19.28 -3.64 12.02
N VAL A 141 19.94 -4.10 10.96
CA VAL A 141 21.35 -4.55 11.03
C VAL A 141 22.29 -3.36 11.22
N SER A 142 22.05 -2.25 10.51
CA SER A 142 22.84 -1.03 10.66
C SER A 142 22.16 0.20 10.03
N PRO A 143 22.50 1.42 10.49
CA PRO A 143 22.07 2.66 9.83
C PRO A 143 22.43 2.72 8.34
N MET A 144 23.57 2.13 7.94
CA MET A 144 24.01 2.08 6.55
C MET A 144 23.11 1.18 5.70
N GLN A 145 22.79 -0.03 6.18
CA GLN A 145 21.85 -0.93 5.50
C GLN A 145 20.48 -0.27 5.34
N ALA A 146 19.95 0.32 6.40
CA ALA A 146 18.67 1.01 6.39
C ALA A 146 18.65 2.15 5.37
N THR A 147 19.71 2.97 5.34
CA THR A 147 19.85 4.07 4.38
C THR A 147 19.89 3.56 2.93
N GLN A 148 20.65 2.49 2.65
CA GLN A 148 20.69 1.87 1.31
C GLN A 148 19.33 1.34 0.87
N ASN A 149 18.61 0.67 1.77
CA ASN A 149 17.29 0.13 1.47
C ASN A 149 16.24 1.24 1.33
N ALA A 150 16.29 2.30 2.14
CA ALA A 150 15.43 3.48 1.98
C ALA A 150 15.63 4.15 0.60
N ILE A 151 16.88 4.25 0.12
CA ILE A 151 17.17 4.73 -1.24
C ILE A 151 16.51 3.83 -2.30
N ARG A 152 16.50 2.50 -2.09
CA ARG A 152 15.79 1.57 -2.98
C ARG A 152 14.29 1.80 -2.99
N PHE A 153 13.67 2.09 -1.85
CA PHE A 153 12.24 2.43 -1.78
C PHE A 153 11.90 3.65 -2.66
N LEU A 154 12.68 4.73 -2.57
CA LEU A 154 12.45 5.91 -3.41
C LEU A 154 12.71 5.62 -4.90
N ARG A 155 13.86 5.00 -5.22
CA ARG A 155 14.28 4.81 -6.63
C ARG A 155 13.50 3.70 -7.34
N GLN A 156 13.33 2.56 -6.68
CA GLN A 156 12.73 1.37 -7.25
C GLN A 156 11.25 1.27 -6.88
N GLY A 157 10.89 1.52 -5.62
CA GLY A 157 9.51 1.50 -5.14
C GLY A 157 8.68 2.71 -5.58
N ARG A 158 9.35 3.84 -5.90
CA ARG A 158 8.71 5.10 -6.33
C ARG A 158 7.78 5.70 -5.26
N VAL A 159 8.14 5.54 -4.00
CA VAL A 159 7.47 6.18 -2.85
C VAL A 159 8.15 7.50 -2.52
N GLU A 160 7.44 8.38 -1.80
CA GLU A 160 7.98 9.67 -1.36
C GLU A 160 8.64 9.62 0.03
N ALA A 161 8.30 8.61 0.83
CA ALA A 161 8.81 8.42 2.19
C ALA A 161 8.88 6.93 2.55
N VAL A 162 9.60 6.63 3.63
CA VAL A 162 9.65 5.30 4.22
C VAL A 162 9.05 5.27 5.63
N LYS A 163 8.47 4.13 6.04
CA LYS A 163 8.07 3.85 7.43
C LYS A 163 9.05 2.88 8.08
N LEU A 164 9.44 3.14 9.34
CA LEU A 164 10.27 2.25 10.16
C LEU A 164 9.63 2.05 11.54
N GLU A 165 9.80 0.87 12.13
CA GLU A 165 9.32 0.55 13.47
C GLU A 165 10.45 0.56 14.51
N GLY A 166 10.21 1.16 15.67
CA GLY A 166 11.15 1.16 16.78
C GLY A 166 11.04 2.42 17.62
N GLY A 167 11.55 2.34 18.86
CA GLY A 167 11.62 3.45 19.78
C GLY A 167 12.93 4.23 19.65
N ILE A 168 13.39 4.76 20.78
CA ILE A 168 14.64 5.53 20.90
C ILE A 168 15.86 4.81 20.31
N GLU A 169 15.90 3.48 20.34
CA GLU A 169 17.00 2.69 19.78
C GLU A 169 17.12 2.83 18.25
N MET A 170 16.03 3.19 17.56
CA MET A 170 16.01 3.40 16.12
C MET A 170 16.40 4.82 15.70
N ALA A 171 16.54 5.76 16.66
CA ALA A 171 16.87 7.14 16.38
C ALA A 171 18.17 7.33 15.57
N PRO A 172 19.29 6.61 15.82
CA PRO A 172 20.50 6.72 14.99
C PRO A 172 20.28 6.28 13.54
N THR A 173 19.48 5.24 13.34
CA THR A 173 19.12 4.74 12.00
C THR A 173 18.26 5.74 11.26
N ILE A 174 17.22 6.28 11.91
CA ILE A 174 16.34 7.30 11.35
C ILE A 174 17.13 8.56 10.98
N ALA A 175 18.00 9.03 11.88
CA ALA A 175 18.85 10.19 11.63
C ALA A 175 19.77 10.00 10.42
N SER A 176 20.24 8.77 10.16
CA SER A 176 21.04 8.47 8.96
C SER A 176 20.23 8.60 7.67
N ILE A 177 18.98 8.13 7.68
CA ILE A 177 18.05 8.19 6.54
C ILE A 177 17.62 9.64 6.27
N THR A 178 17.22 10.37 7.32
CA THR A 178 16.74 11.76 7.19
C THR A 178 17.85 12.71 6.75
N ARG A 179 19.10 12.49 7.20
CA ARG A 179 20.27 13.28 6.78
C ARG A 179 20.57 13.20 5.29
N VAL A 180 20.23 12.09 4.62
CA VAL A 180 20.36 12.00 3.15
C VAL A 180 19.13 12.53 2.40
N GLY A 181 18.19 13.17 3.11
CA GLY A 181 17.03 13.84 2.55
C GLY A 181 15.80 12.94 2.35
N ILE A 182 15.80 11.72 2.90
CA ILE A 182 14.66 10.80 2.78
C ILE A 182 13.71 11.02 3.95
N PRO A 183 12.42 11.37 3.70
CA PRO A 183 11.45 11.51 4.78
C PRO A 183 11.12 10.17 5.44
N VAL A 184 11.01 10.19 6.77
CA VAL A 184 10.68 9.01 7.57
C VAL A 184 9.40 9.23 8.38
N LEU A 185 8.47 8.28 8.28
CA LEU A 185 7.37 8.07 9.19
C LEU A 185 7.85 7.07 10.27
N GLY A 186 7.92 7.50 11.54
CA GLY A 186 8.27 6.59 12.62
C GLY A 186 7.04 5.84 13.14
N HIS A 187 7.18 4.58 13.53
CA HIS A 187 6.14 3.81 14.19
C HIS A 187 6.60 3.38 15.60
N ILE A 188 5.89 3.85 16.62
CA ILE A 188 6.16 3.55 18.03
C ILE A 188 4.97 2.84 18.70
N GLY A 189 5.23 2.13 19.80
CA GLY A 189 4.20 1.44 20.56
C GLY A 189 4.05 -0.02 20.16
N LEU A 190 2.88 -0.43 19.66
CA LEU A 190 2.69 -1.80 19.17
C LEU A 190 3.29 -1.92 17.77
N THR A 191 4.48 -2.52 17.69
CA THR A 191 5.22 -2.73 16.43
C THR A 191 5.09 -4.20 15.99
N PRO A 192 4.25 -4.53 14.99
CA PRO A 192 4.01 -5.90 14.51
C PRO A 192 5.28 -6.70 14.20
N GLN A 193 6.32 -6.04 13.66
CA GLN A 193 7.57 -6.72 13.29
C GLN A 193 8.31 -7.33 14.49
N ARG A 194 8.00 -6.84 15.70
CA ARG A 194 8.56 -7.30 16.98
C ARG A 194 7.61 -8.16 17.78
N THR A 195 6.49 -8.60 17.21
CA THR A 195 5.44 -9.40 17.89
C THR A 195 5.97 -10.63 18.63
N ALA A 196 6.98 -11.33 18.09
CA ALA A 196 7.62 -12.45 18.77
C ALA A 196 8.26 -12.05 20.11
N SER A 197 8.93 -10.88 20.15
CA SER A 197 9.52 -10.33 21.38
C SER A 197 8.49 -9.72 22.33
N LEU A 198 7.35 -9.24 21.79
CA LEU A 198 6.28 -8.60 22.56
C LEU A 198 5.22 -9.59 23.09
N GLY A 199 5.31 -10.88 22.72
CA GLY A 199 4.35 -11.91 23.15
C GLY A 199 2.98 -11.79 22.45
N GLY A 200 2.97 -11.34 21.19
CA GLY A 200 1.77 -11.18 20.35
C GLY A 200 1.22 -9.75 20.29
N TYR A 201 0.03 -9.60 19.69
CA TYR A 201 -0.64 -8.30 19.49
C TYR A 201 -1.34 -7.82 20.77
N ARG A 202 -0.58 -7.21 21.69
CA ARG A 202 -1.13 -6.64 22.93
C ARG A 202 -1.06 -5.13 22.90
N VAL A 203 -2.16 -4.47 23.29
CA VAL A 203 -2.24 -3.01 23.46
C VAL A 203 -1.16 -2.55 24.44
N GLN A 204 -0.30 -1.63 23.98
CA GLN A 204 0.79 -1.03 24.76
C GLN A 204 0.30 0.24 25.50
N GLY A 205 1.10 0.75 26.45
CA GLY A 205 0.82 2.04 27.09
C GLY A 205 -0.23 2.02 28.21
N LYS A 206 -0.61 0.86 28.74
CA LYS A 206 -1.62 0.75 29.82
C LYS A 206 -1.12 1.21 31.21
N THR A 207 0.17 1.52 31.35
CA THR A 207 0.76 2.00 32.60
C THR A 207 1.43 3.36 32.37
N LEU A 208 1.45 4.20 33.40
CA LEU A 208 2.11 5.50 33.34
C LEU A 208 3.60 5.38 32.97
N ALA A 209 4.28 4.33 33.43
CA ALA A 209 5.68 4.07 33.08
C ALA A 209 5.82 3.83 31.56
N LYS A 210 4.99 2.96 30.97
CA LYS A 210 5.02 2.72 29.51
C LYS A 210 4.59 3.94 28.70
N ALA A 211 3.67 4.75 29.20
CA ALA A 211 3.32 6.03 28.56
C ALA A 211 4.53 7.00 28.51
N LYS A 212 5.32 7.09 29.59
CA LYS A 212 6.54 7.92 29.63
C LYS A 212 7.64 7.41 28.69
N GLU A 213 7.81 6.09 28.59
CA GLU A 213 8.73 5.47 27.62
C GLU A 213 8.31 5.84 26.19
N LEU A 214 7.03 5.66 25.83
CA LEU A 214 6.51 6.04 24.51
C LEU A 214 6.68 7.53 24.18
N LEU A 215 6.51 8.41 25.17
CA LEU A 215 6.79 9.84 24.98
C LEU A 215 8.28 10.09 24.71
N SER A 216 9.16 9.36 25.38
CA SER A 216 10.60 9.46 25.17
C SER A 216 10.99 8.95 23.77
N ASP A 217 10.39 7.85 23.33
CA ASP A 217 10.55 7.32 21.97
C ASP A 217 10.07 8.33 20.92
N ALA A 218 8.87 8.88 21.10
CA ALA A 218 8.30 9.88 20.19
C ALA A 218 9.23 11.09 20.03
N LYS A 219 9.73 11.63 21.15
CA LYS A 219 10.64 12.78 21.13
C LYS A 219 11.98 12.43 20.48
N ALA A 220 12.55 11.27 20.79
CA ALA A 220 13.78 10.83 20.17
C ALA A 220 13.65 10.67 18.64
N LEU A 221 12.52 10.12 18.16
CA LEU A 221 12.27 9.97 16.73
C LEU A 221 11.99 11.31 16.04
N GLN A 222 11.29 12.22 16.72
CA GLN A 222 11.12 13.59 16.25
C GLN A 222 12.47 14.30 16.09
N ASP A 223 13.34 14.21 17.11
CA ASP A 223 14.68 14.82 17.10
C ASP A 223 15.58 14.18 16.02
N ALA A 224 15.40 12.89 15.73
CA ALA A 224 16.05 12.17 14.63
C ALA A 224 15.54 12.60 13.23
N GLY A 225 14.45 13.35 13.15
CA GLY A 225 13.94 13.96 11.92
C GLY A 225 12.73 13.27 11.30
N CYS A 226 12.00 12.42 12.03
CA CYS A 226 10.71 11.93 11.55
C CYS A 226 9.75 13.09 11.25
N PHE A 227 9.03 13.02 10.13
CA PHE A 227 8.08 14.07 9.76
C PHE A 227 6.70 13.88 10.41
N ALA A 228 6.40 12.65 10.82
CA ALA A 228 5.19 12.22 11.53
C ALA A 228 5.49 10.93 12.30
N LEU A 229 4.59 10.57 13.21
CA LEU A 229 4.62 9.32 13.97
C LEU A 229 3.29 8.59 13.85
N GLU A 230 3.35 7.30 13.54
CA GLU A 230 2.25 6.35 13.72
C GLU A 230 2.37 5.74 15.13
N SER A 231 1.25 5.62 15.83
CA SER A 231 1.22 4.96 17.13
C SER A 231 -0.12 4.32 17.41
N ALA A 232 -0.09 3.12 18.00
CA ALA A 232 -1.26 2.48 18.58
C ALA A 232 -1.33 2.79 20.08
N LEU A 233 -1.72 4.02 20.42
CA LEU A 233 -1.88 4.51 21.80
C LEU A 233 -3.35 4.67 22.19
N ALA A 234 -3.64 4.56 23.49
CA ALA A 234 -4.92 4.99 24.03
C ALA A 234 -5.07 6.51 23.83
N ARG A 235 -6.22 6.94 23.30
CA ARG A 235 -6.52 8.34 22.94
C ARG A 235 -6.24 9.34 24.07
N GLU A 236 -6.47 8.95 25.32
CA GLU A 236 -6.23 9.77 26.52
C GLU A 236 -4.75 10.18 26.71
N LEU A 237 -3.82 9.44 26.12
CA LEU A 237 -2.40 9.78 26.17
C LEU A 237 -1.99 10.71 25.02
N LEU A 238 -2.72 10.72 23.90
CA LEU A 238 -2.44 11.56 22.73
C LEU A 238 -2.67 13.05 23.02
N ASP A 239 -3.63 13.40 23.87
CA ASP A 239 -3.94 14.80 24.24
C ASP A 239 -2.82 15.47 25.08
N ARG A 240 -1.76 14.72 25.43
CA ARG A 240 -0.59 15.22 26.17
C ARG A 240 0.67 15.40 25.30
N PHE A 241 0.58 15.09 24.01
CA PHE A 241 1.64 15.28 23.01
C PHE A 241 1.52 16.63 22.30
#